data_AF-A0A7S0V925-F1
#
_entry.id   AF-A0A7S0V925-F1
#
_cell.length_a   1.000
_cell.length_b   1.000
_cell.length_c   1.000
_cell.angle_alpha   90.00
_cell.angle_beta   90.00
_cell.angle_gamma   90.00
#
_symmetry.space_group_name_H-M   'P 1'
#
loop_
_entity.id
_entity.type
_entity.pdbx_description
1 polymer ?
#
loop_
_entity_poly.entity_id
_entity_poly.type
_entity_poly.pdbx_seq_one_letter_code
_entity_poly.pdbx_strand_id
1 'polypeptide(L)'
;VRVSSTVQRSLNVGTNLVVVSLVQGDPEKLSDAIDCAPRGEKFDWLLSVNINGEILSPLMWAIRDGKFALAEYVIDHLLEIRADRHAYYYGREKLFERHP
;
A
#
# COMPACT_ATOMS: atom_id res chain seq x y z
N VAL A 1 -3.58 -17.41 11.05
CA VAL A 1 -3.55 -16.08 11.74
C VAL A 1 -4.96 -15.50 11.68
N ARG A 2 -5.61 -15.27 12.84
CA ARG A 2 -7.00 -14.78 12.88
C ARG A 2 -7.00 -13.29 12.54
N VAL A 3 -7.55 -12.93 11.39
CA VAL A 3 -7.88 -11.54 11.06
C VAL A 3 -8.99 -11.11 12.02
N SER A 4 -8.76 -10.06 12.80
CA SER A 4 -9.75 -9.54 13.75
C SER A 4 -11.06 -9.24 13.03
N SER A 5 -12.18 -9.77 13.56
CA SER A 5 -13.54 -9.69 12.99
C SER A 5 -13.99 -8.26 12.64
N THR A 6 -13.36 -7.24 13.22
CA THR A 6 -13.53 -5.83 12.91
C THR A 6 -13.11 -5.45 11.48
N VAL A 7 -12.04 -6.06 10.96
CA VAL A 7 -11.49 -5.79 9.61
C VAL A 7 -12.34 -6.42 8.51
N GLN A 8 -12.98 -7.57 8.79
CA GLN A 8 -13.90 -8.18 7.83
C GLN A 8 -15.21 -7.40 7.70
N ARG A 9 -15.69 -6.78 8.79
CA ARG A 9 -16.93 -6.02 8.80
C ARG A 9 -16.80 -4.66 8.11
N SER A 10 -15.58 -4.11 8.06
CA SER A 10 -15.26 -2.83 7.41
C SER A 10 -15.10 -2.92 5.89
N LEU A 11 -15.08 -4.11 5.31
CA LEU A 11 -15.00 -4.33 3.85
C LEU A 11 -16.23 -3.82 3.07
N ASN A 12 -17.36 -3.59 3.74
CA ASN A 12 -18.64 -3.25 3.11
C ASN A 12 -18.85 -1.74 2.84
N VAL A 13 -17.89 -0.86 3.16
CA VAL A 13 -18.05 0.59 2.96
C VAL A 13 -16.80 1.15 2.26
N GLY A 14 -16.90 1.44 0.96
CA GLY A 14 -15.90 2.23 0.22
C GLY A 14 -14.60 1.48 -0.09
N THR A 15 -14.72 0.29 -0.68
CA THR A 15 -13.64 -0.67 -0.89
C THR A 15 -12.51 -0.12 -1.78
N ASN A 16 -11.49 0.49 -1.17
CA ASN A 16 -10.23 0.77 -1.85
C ASN A 16 -9.60 -0.59 -2.25
N LEU A 17 -9.37 -0.81 -3.54
CA LEU A 17 -8.86 -2.07 -4.10
C LEU A 17 -7.51 -2.48 -3.47
N VAL A 18 -6.74 -1.52 -2.98
CA VAL A 18 -5.50 -1.72 -2.21
C VAL A 18 -5.79 -2.43 -0.88
N VAL A 19 -6.89 -2.10 -0.19
CA VAL A 19 -7.25 -2.74 1.08
C VAL A 19 -7.66 -4.19 0.86
N VAL A 20 -8.37 -4.49 -0.22
CA VAL A 20 -8.78 -5.86 -0.54
C VAL A 20 -7.57 -6.74 -0.85
N SER A 21 -6.65 -6.25 -1.68
CA SER A 21 -5.41 -6.97 -2.00
C SER A 21 -4.53 -7.17 -0.76
N LEU A 22 -4.42 -6.17 0.12
CA LEU A 22 -3.72 -6.29 1.40
C LEU A 22 -4.35 -7.36 2.31
N VAL A 23 -5.68 -7.43 2.39
CA VAL A 23 -6.38 -8.45 3.19
C VAL A 23 -6.13 -9.84 2.60
N GLN A 24 -6.26 -9.98 1.29
CA GLN A 24 -6.11 -11.26 0.58
C GLN A 24 -4.66 -11.76 0.55
N GLY A 25 -3.67 -10.87 0.63
CA GLY A 25 -2.26 -11.27 0.56
C GLY A 25 -1.74 -11.42 -0.87
N ASP A 26 -2.46 -10.88 -1.87
CA ASP A 26 -2.26 -11.16 -3.29
C ASP A 26 -1.60 -9.96 -3.99
N PRO A 27 -0.33 -10.09 -4.41
CA PRO A 27 0.41 -8.99 -5.04
C PRO A 27 -0.10 -8.65 -6.45
N GLU A 28 -0.64 -9.61 -7.20
CA GLU A 28 -1.19 -9.35 -8.54
C GLU A 28 -2.41 -8.43 -8.45
N LYS A 29 -3.31 -8.70 -7.50
CA LYS A 29 -4.44 -7.81 -7.24
C LYS A 29 -4.03 -6.45 -6.71
N LEU A 30 -2.91 -6.36 -5.98
CA LEU A 30 -2.38 -5.07 -5.56
C LEU A 30 -1.89 -4.29 -6.79
N SER A 31 -1.23 -4.96 -7.74
CA SER A 31 -0.84 -4.34 -9.01
C SER A 31 -2.02 -3.79 -9.79
N ASP A 32 -3.06 -4.61 -9.98
CA ASP A 32 -4.28 -4.17 -10.68
C ASP A 32 -4.92 -2.97 -9.99
N ALA A 33 -4.93 -2.96 -8.65
CA ALA A 33 -5.44 -1.86 -7.85
C ALA A 33 -4.64 -0.56 -8.04
N ILE A 34 -3.31 -0.66 -8.07
CA ILE A 34 -2.41 0.48 -8.23
C ILE A 34 -2.43 1.00 -9.68
N ASP A 35 -2.64 0.15 -10.67
CA ASP A 35 -2.79 0.56 -12.06
C ASP A 35 -4.08 1.31 -12.36
N CYS A 36 -5.11 1.09 -11.55
CA CYS A 36 -6.32 1.90 -11.57
C CYS A 36 -6.15 3.29 -10.93
N ALA A 37 -5.08 3.53 -10.18
CA ALA A 37 -4.89 4.80 -9.48
C ALA A 37 -4.42 5.92 -10.44
N PRO A 38 -4.90 7.17 -10.25
CA PRO A 38 -4.45 8.32 -11.04
C PRO A 38 -2.93 8.47 -11.03
N ARG A 39 -2.38 8.89 -12.17
CA ARG A 39 -0.94 9.12 -12.31
C ARG A 39 -0.48 10.21 -11.32
N GLY A 40 0.43 9.86 -10.41
CA GLY A 40 0.91 10.73 -9.33
C GLY A 40 0.34 10.40 -7.95
N GLU A 41 -0.80 9.70 -7.87
CA GLU A 41 -1.43 9.28 -6.60
C GLU A 41 -1.10 7.84 -6.20
N LYS A 42 -0.57 7.03 -7.14
CA LYS A 42 -0.09 5.66 -6.89
C LYS A 42 0.75 5.55 -5.61
N PHE A 43 1.61 6.54 -5.40
CA PHE A 43 2.51 6.60 -4.25
C PHE A 43 1.77 6.84 -2.93
N ASP A 44 0.78 7.75 -2.92
CA ASP A 44 0.02 8.07 -1.72
C ASP A 44 -0.87 6.87 -1.31
N TRP A 45 -1.35 6.09 -2.27
CA TRP A 45 -2.12 4.85 -2.04
C TRP A 45 -1.26 3.73 -1.43
N LEU A 46 0.03 3.66 -1.78
CA LEU A 46 0.99 2.69 -1.21
C LEU A 46 1.55 3.11 0.16
N LEU A 47 1.55 4.41 0.47
CA LEU A 47 1.98 4.93 1.78
C LEU A 47 0.87 4.98 2.82
N SER A 48 -0.36 5.22 2.39
CA SER A 48 -1.48 5.48 3.29
C SER A 48 -2.79 4.98 2.72
N VAL A 49 -3.49 4.14 3.48
CA VAL A 49 -4.86 3.75 3.21
C VAL A 49 -5.72 4.12 4.41
N ASN A 50 -6.86 4.77 4.14
CA ASN A 50 -7.86 5.07 5.16
C ASN A 50 -8.84 3.90 5.26
N ILE A 51 -8.98 3.35 6.45
CA ILE A 51 -9.94 2.30 6.77
C ILE A 51 -10.76 2.78 7.96
N ASN A 52 -12.02 3.13 7.73
CA ASN A 52 -12.94 3.58 8.76
C ASN A 52 -12.41 4.73 9.66
N GLY A 53 -11.65 5.67 9.08
CA GLY A 53 -11.08 6.80 9.82
C GLY A 53 -9.69 6.54 10.40
N GLU A 54 -9.17 5.32 10.32
CA GLU A 54 -7.78 5.01 10.67
C GLU A 54 -6.90 5.02 9.42
N ILE A 55 -5.76 5.71 9.50
CA ILE A 55 -4.77 5.75 8.42
C ILE A 55 -3.71 4.69 8.69
N LEU A 56 -3.72 3.63 7.90
CA LEU A 56 -2.75 2.54 7.97
C LEU A 56 -1.72 2.64 6.86
N SER A 57 -0.50 2.16 7.14
CA SER A 57 0.53 1.96 6.11
C SER A 57 0.38 0.55 5.52
N PRO A 58 0.15 0.42 4.20
CA PRO A 58 0.17 -0.86 3.49
C PRO A 58 1.42 -1.70 3.77
N LEU A 59 2.59 -1.05 3.78
CA LEU A 59 3.87 -1.70 4.06
C LEU A 59 3.92 -2.27 5.47
N MET A 60 3.57 -1.47 6.48
CA MET A 60 3.57 -1.92 7.88
C MET A 60 2.56 -3.03 8.12
N TRP A 61 1.41 -2.98 7.45
CA TRP A 61 0.43 -4.06 7.51
C TRP A 61 1.00 -5.34 6.90
N ALA A 62 1.56 -5.29 5.68
CA ALA A 62 2.14 -6.46 5.04
C ALA A 62 3.24 -7.10 5.90
N ILE A 63 4.12 -6.30 6.51
CA ILE A 63 5.17 -6.78 7.43
C ILE A 63 4.55 -7.42 8.68
N ARG A 64 3.60 -6.76 9.35
CA ARG A 64 2.96 -7.26 10.58
C ARG A 64 2.24 -8.59 10.36
N ASP A 65 1.59 -8.75 9.21
CA ASP A 65 0.84 -9.97 8.86
C ASP A 65 1.74 -11.07 8.26
N GLY A 66 3.05 -10.82 8.08
CA GLY A 66 4.00 -11.78 7.48
C GLY A 66 3.83 -11.98 5.97
N LYS A 67 3.21 -11.01 5.28
CA LYS A 67 2.93 -11.03 3.84
C LYS A 67 4.12 -10.46 3.07
N PHE A 68 5.26 -11.15 3.12
CA PHE A 68 6.54 -10.62 2.59
C PHE A 68 6.52 -10.32 1.09
N ALA A 69 5.83 -11.12 0.27
CA ALA A 69 5.69 -10.85 -1.17
C ALA A 69 4.97 -9.51 -1.45
N LEU A 70 3.96 -9.16 -0.64
CA LEU A 70 3.32 -7.86 -0.71
C LEU A 70 4.25 -6.75 -0.21
N ALA A 71 5.01 -6.99 0.85
CA ALA A 71 5.94 -6.00 1.39
C ALA A 71 7.06 -5.69 0.37
N GLU A 72 7.61 -6.71 -0.27
CA GLU A 72 8.60 -6.61 -1.35
C GLU A 72 8.01 -5.82 -2.53
N TYR A 73 6.82 -6.21 -3.02
CA TYR A 73 6.14 -5.50 -4.09
C TYR A 73 5.91 -4.01 -3.78
N VAL A 74 5.45 -3.69 -2.56
CA VAL A 74 5.25 -2.30 -2.12
C VAL A 74 6.57 -1.54 -2.09
N ILE A 75 7.65 -2.14 -1.58
CA ILE A 75 8.98 -1.52 -1.56
C ILE A 75 9.49 -1.27 -2.98
N ASP A 76 9.41 -2.27 -3.85
CA ASP A 76 9.86 -2.16 -5.24
C ASP A 76 9.11 -1.06 -5.97
N HIS A 77 7.78 -0.99 -5.87
CA HIS A 77 7.01 0.10 -6.48
C HIS A 77 7.31 1.49 -5.89
N LEU A 78 7.51 1.57 -4.57
CA LEU A 78 7.93 2.82 -3.93
C LEU A 78 9.34 3.26 -4.38
N LEU A 79 10.20 2.31 -4.77
CA LEU A 79 11.56 2.53 -5.26
C LEU A 79 11.64 2.72 -6.79
N GLU A 80 10.76 2.10 -7.57
CA GLU A 80 10.78 2.09 -9.03
C GLU A 80 10.43 3.47 -9.62
N ILE A 81 9.54 4.21 -8.95
CA ILE A 81 9.25 5.63 -9.25
C ILE A 81 10.51 6.51 -9.10
N ARG A 82 11.56 6.04 -8.40
CA ARG A 82 12.76 6.83 -8.07
C ARG A 82 13.85 6.81 -9.15
N ALA A 83 13.64 6.11 -10.25
CA ALA A 83 14.58 6.04 -11.36
C ALA A 83 14.15 6.93 -12.54
N ASP A 84 13.78 8.20 -12.30
CA ASP A 84 13.73 9.15 -13.42
C ASP A 84 15.16 9.45 -13.90
N ARG A 85 15.31 9.70 -15.20
CA ARG A 85 16.56 9.75 -15.99
C ARG A 85 17.61 10.78 -15.50
N HIS A 86 17.30 11.55 -14.47
CA HIS A 86 18.16 12.59 -13.89
C HIS A 86 18.52 12.36 -12.41
N ALA A 87 18.24 11.17 -11.86
CA ALA A 87 18.49 10.86 -10.43
C ALA A 87 17.85 11.89 -9.47
N TYR A 88 16.71 12.46 -9.89
CA TYR A 88 15.91 13.36 -9.06
C TYR A 88 14.96 12.52 -8.19
N TYR A 89 15.19 12.55 -6.87
CA TYR A 89 14.51 11.68 -5.91
C TYR A 89 13.16 12.26 -5.45
N TYR A 90 12.15 12.28 -6.32
CA TYR A 90 10.80 12.71 -5.92
C TYR A 90 10.14 11.65 -5.00
N GLY A 91 9.64 12.06 -3.84
CA GLY A 91 8.93 11.18 -2.89
C GLY A 91 9.79 10.41 -1.89
N ARG A 92 11.13 10.52 -1.93
CA ARG A 92 12.01 9.91 -0.91
C ARG A 92 11.71 10.43 0.49
N GLU A 93 11.52 11.74 0.62
CA GLU A 93 11.20 12.41 1.88
C GLU A 93 9.89 11.87 2.46
N LYS A 94 8.83 11.79 1.65
CA LYS A 94 7.52 11.23 2.07
C LYS A 94 7.62 9.80 2.64
N LEU A 95 8.50 8.94 2.10
CA LEU A 95 8.67 7.59 2.64
C LEU A 95 9.21 7.63 4.09
N PHE A 96 10.26 8.41 4.33
CA PHE A 96 10.92 8.52 5.62
C PHE A 96 10.15 9.42 6.61
N GLU A 97 9.36 10.37 6.12
CA GLU A 97 8.38 11.11 6.93
C GLU A 97 7.30 10.17 7.48
N ARG A 98 6.83 9.23 6.66
CA ARG A 98 5.80 8.28 7.06
C ARG A 98 6.32 7.16 7.96
N HIS A 99 7.59 6.76 7.78
CA HIS A 99 8.25 5.68 8.49
C HIS A 99 9.61 6.18 9.05
N PRO A 100 9.61 6.88 10.19
CA PRO A 100 10.83 7.32 10.87
C PRO A 100 11.60 6.16 11.52
#